data_AF-A8Q1T3-F1
#
_entry.id   AF-A8Q1T3-F1
#
_cell.length_a   1.000
_cell.length_b   1.000
_cell.length_c   1.000
_cell.angle_alpha   90.00
_cell.angle_beta   90.00
_cell.angle_gamma   90.00
#
_symmetry.space_group_name_H-M   'P 1'
#
loop_
_entity.id
_entity.type
_entity.pdbx_description
1 polymer ?
#
loop_
_entity_poly.entity_id
_entity_poly.type
_entity_poly.pdbx_seq_one_letter_code
_entity_poly.pdbx_strand_id
1 'polypeptide(L)'
;MLKLPAGGLSITEPAQTAQASYYKIAPHETITFGWEFTSLTATPSRLYVVASCSKNGNTYPIAPSPSGIPGDAKSVTWYPYGYRMDAQKHGGPDLVADKYRLIIYDDKGPTGVAKGGEFQANNMAEFSMYFPKKYTPLSEWTCNSCNGASRSSPPLPSSALLITLGALAFAAAGGFACL
;
A
#
# COMPACT_ATOMS: atom_id res chain seq x y z
N MET A 1 22.96 -37.00 -15.46
CA MET A 1 22.57 -35.67 -15.96
C MET A 1 22.47 -34.74 -14.76
N LEU A 2 23.35 -33.74 -14.66
CA LEU A 2 23.23 -32.69 -13.64
C LEU A 2 22.00 -31.84 -13.98
N LYS A 3 20.98 -31.86 -13.11
CA LYS A 3 19.86 -30.92 -13.19
C LYS A 3 20.38 -29.56 -12.75
N LEU A 4 20.44 -28.60 -13.66
CA LEU A 4 20.58 -27.19 -13.29
C LEU A 4 19.37 -26.78 -12.44
N PRO A 5 19.51 -25.92 -11.42
CA PRO A 5 18.36 -25.35 -10.73
C PRO A 5 17.53 -24.52 -11.73
N ALA A 6 16.23 -24.36 -11.46
CA ALA A 6 15.42 -23.42 -12.23
C ALA A 6 15.94 -21.99 -11.99
N GLY A 7 15.96 -21.18 -13.04
CA GLY A 7 16.25 -19.77 -12.92
C GLY A 7 15.05 -19.04 -12.31
N GLY A 8 15.31 -17.95 -11.61
CA GLY A 8 14.28 -17.14 -11.00
C GLY A 8 14.54 -15.65 -11.16
N LEU A 9 13.76 -14.87 -10.45
CA LEU A 9 14.03 -13.47 -10.22
C LEU A 9 13.88 -13.13 -8.75
N SER A 10 14.59 -12.11 -8.32
CA SER A 10 14.41 -11.48 -7.02
C SER A 10 13.93 -10.06 -7.22
N ILE A 11 12.87 -9.67 -6.52
CA ILE A 11 12.33 -8.31 -6.57
C ILE A 11 13.33 -7.36 -5.88
N THR A 12 13.72 -6.32 -6.60
CA THR A 12 14.58 -5.23 -6.12
C THR A 12 13.77 -4.00 -5.76
N GLU A 13 12.66 -3.76 -6.47
CA GLU A 13 11.75 -2.65 -6.22
C GLU A 13 10.30 -3.14 -6.14
N PRO A 14 9.57 -2.83 -5.06
CA PRO A 14 10.05 -2.14 -3.85
C PRO A 14 11.10 -2.96 -3.10
N ALA A 15 12.00 -2.27 -2.39
CA ALA A 15 13.02 -2.94 -1.58
C ALA A 15 12.34 -3.92 -0.62
N GLN A 16 12.68 -5.21 -0.72
CA GLN A 16 12.09 -6.29 0.09
C GLN A 16 12.27 -6.07 1.62
N THR A 17 13.21 -5.22 2.01
CA THR A 17 13.50 -4.80 3.39
C THR A 17 12.71 -3.58 3.84
N ALA A 18 12.00 -2.89 2.93
CA ALA A 18 11.17 -1.76 3.27
C ALA A 18 9.89 -2.24 3.98
N GLN A 19 9.56 -1.57 5.08
CA GLN A 19 8.29 -1.71 5.78
C GLN A 19 7.15 -1.64 4.76
N ALA A 20 6.26 -2.64 4.76
CA ALA A 20 5.11 -2.85 3.84
C ALA A 20 4.91 -1.74 2.80
N SER A 21 5.13 -2.05 1.52
CA SER A 21 4.98 -1.06 0.45
C SER A 21 3.52 -0.67 0.26
N TYR A 22 3.18 0.57 0.62
CA TYR A 22 1.85 1.15 0.45
C TYR A 22 1.83 2.07 -0.77
N TYR A 23 1.01 1.72 -1.75
CA TYR A 23 0.83 2.50 -2.97
C TYR A 23 -0.53 3.16 -3.02
N LYS A 24 -0.54 4.42 -3.44
CA LYS A 24 -1.75 5.24 -3.54
C LYS A 24 -2.39 5.05 -4.91
N ILE A 25 -3.69 4.78 -4.94
CA ILE A 25 -4.48 4.74 -6.18
C ILE A 25 -5.01 6.15 -6.44
N ALA A 26 -4.24 6.98 -7.15
CA ALA A 26 -4.62 8.34 -7.48
C ALA A 26 -4.07 8.81 -8.84
N PRO A 27 -4.61 9.91 -9.39
CA PRO A 27 -4.05 10.51 -10.59
C PRO A 27 -2.56 10.82 -10.42
N HIS A 28 -1.77 10.58 -11.48
CA HIS A 28 -0.32 10.83 -11.53
C HIS A 28 0.55 10.00 -10.58
N GLU A 29 0.01 9.03 -9.86
CA GLU A 29 0.78 8.10 -9.03
C GLU A 29 1.07 6.81 -9.83
N THR A 30 2.34 6.50 -10.07
CA THR A 30 2.76 5.25 -10.73
C THR A 30 3.51 4.35 -9.75
N ILE A 31 3.49 3.05 -10.03
CA ILE A 31 4.19 2.03 -9.24
C ILE A 31 5.21 1.37 -10.16
N THR A 32 6.49 1.44 -9.81
CA THR A 32 7.54 0.70 -10.51
C THR A 32 7.88 -0.54 -9.72
N PHE A 33 7.84 -1.68 -10.43
CA PHE A 33 8.33 -2.95 -9.95
C PHE A 33 9.63 -3.27 -10.65
N GLY A 34 10.67 -3.60 -9.90
CA GLY A 34 12.01 -3.90 -10.40
C GLY A 34 12.46 -5.25 -9.88
N TRP A 35 13.26 -5.96 -10.67
CA TRP A 35 13.83 -7.25 -10.32
C TRP A 35 15.17 -7.51 -11.01
N GLU A 36 15.91 -8.47 -10.45
CA GLU A 36 17.11 -9.04 -11.05
C GLU A 36 16.94 -10.54 -11.24
N PHE A 37 17.44 -11.07 -12.36
CA PHE A 37 17.39 -12.49 -12.67
C PHE A 37 18.48 -13.24 -11.91
N THR A 38 18.15 -14.43 -11.42
CA THR A 38 19.07 -15.30 -10.68
C THR A 38 19.11 -16.67 -11.34
N SER A 39 20.32 -17.19 -11.56
CA SER A 39 20.54 -18.55 -12.07
C SER A 39 19.82 -18.89 -13.39
N LEU A 40 19.56 -17.88 -14.23
CA LEU A 40 18.90 -18.06 -15.52
C LEU A 40 19.92 -18.42 -16.59
N THR A 41 19.65 -19.49 -17.36
CA THR A 41 20.48 -19.89 -18.52
C THR A 41 19.72 -19.77 -19.83
N ALA A 42 18.39 -19.86 -19.80
CA ALA A 42 17.50 -19.65 -20.93
C ALA A 42 16.53 -18.49 -20.63
N THR A 43 16.75 -17.34 -21.28
CA THR A 43 15.90 -16.16 -21.16
C THR A 43 14.55 -16.41 -21.84
N PRO A 44 13.41 -16.14 -21.17
CA PRO A 44 12.10 -16.25 -21.81
C PRO A 44 11.97 -15.22 -22.94
N SER A 45 11.09 -15.48 -23.90
CA SER A 45 10.80 -14.49 -24.96
C SER A 45 9.96 -13.33 -24.43
N ARG A 46 9.00 -13.64 -23.55
CA ARG A 46 8.08 -12.67 -22.96
C ARG A 46 7.91 -12.93 -21.47
N LEU A 47 7.70 -11.86 -20.72
CA LEU A 47 7.24 -11.91 -19.35
C LEU A 47 5.86 -11.30 -19.23
N TYR A 48 5.07 -11.88 -18.36
CA TYR A 48 3.74 -11.43 -17.98
C TYR A 48 3.77 -11.04 -16.52
N VAL A 49 3.29 -9.83 -16.24
CA VAL A 49 3.27 -9.28 -14.89
C VAL A 49 1.83 -8.96 -14.51
N VAL A 50 1.38 -9.55 -13.43
CA VAL A 50 0.02 -9.38 -12.92
C VAL A 50 0.02 -9.19 -11.41
N ALA A 51 -1.00 -8.51 -10.90
CA ALA A 51 -1.26 -8.35 -9.48
C ALA A 51 -2.51 -9.15 -9.09
N SER A 52 -2.40 -10.09 -8.15
CA SER A 52 -3.52 -10.85 -7.62
C SER A 52 -3.96 -10.28 -6.28
N CYS A 53 -5.25 -9.95 -6.13
CA CYS A 53 -5.80 -9.44 -4.87
C CYS A 53 -6.44 -10.58 -4.07
N SER A 54 -6.04 -10.73 -2.81
CA SER A 54 -6.57 -11.77 -1.91
C SER A 54 -8.03 -11.55 -1.51
N LYS A 55 -8.48 -10.29 -1.47
CA LYS A 55 -9.83 -9.93 -1.01
C LYS A 55 -10.93 -10.22 -2.01
N ASN A 56 -10.71 -9.94 -3.29
CA ASN A 56 -11.72 -10.13 -4.34
C ASN A 56 -11.39 -11.29 -5.30
N GLY A 57 -10.22 -11.92 -5.16
CA GLY A 57 -9.77 -13.02 -6.00
C GLY A 57 -9.42 -12.62 -7.44
N ASN A 58 -9.48 -11.34 -7.79
CA ASN A 58 -9.21 -10.87 -9.14
C ASN A 58 -7.71 -10.75 -9.41
N THR A 59 -7.35 -10.91 -10.67
CA THR A 59 -5.99 -10.71 -11.18
C THR A 59 -5.98 -9.57 -12.18
N TYR A 60 -5.09 -8.62 -11.95
CA TYR A 60 -5.02 -7.36 -12.67
C TYR A 60 -3.73 -7.31 -13.51
N PRO A 61 -3.80 -7.03 -14.82
CA PRO A 61 -2.60 -6.89 -15.64
C PRO A 61 -1.81 -5.63 -15.26
N ILE A 62 -0.53 -5.79 -14.92
CA ILE A 62 0.42 -4.69 -14.70
C ILE A 62 1.10 -4.32 -16.03
N ALA A 63 1.51 -5.34 -16.79
CA ALA A 63 2.06 -5.20 -18.13
C ALA A 63 0.95 -5.30 -19.19
N PRO A 64 1.16 -4.79 -20.42
CA PRO A 64 0.23 -4.98 -21.53
C PRO A 64 -0.11 -6.46 -21.71
N SER A 65 -1.39 -6.82 -21.56
CA SER A 65 -1.89 -8.17 -21.85
C SER A 65 -2.67 -8.16 -23.16
N PRO A 66 -2.55 -9.18 -24.05
CA PRO A 66 -1.78 -10.42 -23.92
C PRO A 66 -0.33 -10.32 -24.44
N SER A 67 0.18 -9.10 -24.65
CA SER A 67 1.49 -8.88 -25.27
C SER A 67 2.69 -9.05 -24.33
N GLY A 68 2.51 -9.07 -23.01
CA GLY A 68 3.62 -9.10 -22.07
C GLY A 68 4.65 -7.97 -22.29
N ILE A 69 5.80 -8.14 -21.65
CA ILE A 69 7.01 -7.32 -21.82
C ILE A 69 8.15 -8.21 -22.36
N PRO A 70 9.24 -7.63 -22.90
CA PRO A 70 10.43 -8.40 -23.27
C PRO A 70 10.91 -9.30 -22.13
N GLY A 71 11.32 -10.52 -22.43
CA GLY A 71 11.66 -11.48 -21.38
C GLY A 71 12.98 -11.21 -20.64
N ASP A 72 13.77 -10.24 -21.13
CA ASP A 72 14.95 -9.68 -20.48
C ASP A 72 14.65 -8.37 -19.71
N ALA A 73 13.39 -7.91 -19.70
CA ALA A 73 12.98 -6.75 -18.94
C ALA A 73 13.24 -6.96 -17.44
N LYS A 74 13.77 -5.93 -16.80
CA LYS A 74 14.10 -5.92 -15.37
C LYS A 74 13.17 -5.04 -14.53
N SER A 75 12.27 -4.32 -15.19
CA SER A 75 11.30 -3.46 -14.51
C SER A 75 10.04 -3.27 -15.33
N VAL A 76 8.97 -2.90 -14.64
CA VAL A 76 7.71 -2.47 -15.25
C VAL A 76 7.09 -1.37 -14.39
N THR A 77 6.56 -0.35 -15.05
CA THR A 77 5.81 0.72 -14.39
C THR A 77 4.33 0.55 -14.66
N TRP A 78 3.55 0.56 -13.59
CA TRP A 78 2.10 0.46 -13.60
C TRP A 78 1.45 1.78 -13.23
N TYR A 79 0.31 2.09 -13.85
CA TYR A 79 -0.54 3.22 -13.49
C TYR A 79 -1.91 2.71 -13.00
N PRO A 80 -2.08 2.44 -11.69
CA PRO A 80 -3.29 1.83 -11.16
C PRO A 80 -4.55 2.66 -11.37
N TYR A 81 -4.44 3.98 -11.24
CA TYR A 81 -5.58 4.87 -11.46
C TYR A 81 -6.02 4.82 -12.93
N GLY A 82 -5.07 4.76 -13.88
CA GLY A 82 -5.39 4.57 -15.30
C GLY A 82 -6.11 3.26 -15.57
N TYR A 83 -5.62 2.15 -15.01
CA TYR A 83 -6.28 0.84 -15.10
C TYR A 83 -7.73 0.93 -14.59
N ARG A 84 -7.94 1.55 -13.43
CA ARG A 84 -9.26 1.71 -12.83
C ARG A 84 -10.22 2.47 -13.73
N MET A 85 -9.78 3.59 -14.29
CA MET A 85 -10.62 4.40 -15.19
C MET A 85 -11.01 3.60 -16.45
N ASP A 86 -10.08 2.82 -16.99
CA ASP A 86 -10.32 1.93 -18.14
C ASP A 86 -11.31 0.81 -17.79
N ALA A 87 -11.09 0.12 -16.66
CA ALA A 87 -11.98 -0.93 -16.16
C ALA A 87 -13.41 -0.40 -15.95
N GLN A 88 -13.58 0.78 -15.37
CA GLN A 88 -14.90 1.40 -15.19
C GLN A 88 -15.58 1.73 -16.52
N LYS A 89 -14.81 2.14 -17.54
CA LYS A 89 -15.33 2.44 -18.88
C LYS A 89 -15.73 1.18 -19.65
N HIS A 90 -15.00 0.09 -19.45
CA HIS A 90 -15.14 -1.15 -20.23
C HIS A 90 -15.84 -2.29 -19.47
N GLY A 91 -16.32 -2.04 -18.25
CA GLY A 91 -17.02 -3.04 -17.43
C GLY A 91 -16.11 -4.10 -16.79
N GLY A 92 -14.83 -3.79 -16.62
CA GLY A 92 -13.85 -4.64 -15.93
C GLY A 92 -13.93 -4.53 -14.40
N PRO A 93 -13.21 -5.42 -13.67
CA PRO A 93 -13.18 -5.39 -12.22
C PRO A 93 -12.48 -4.13 -11.69
N ASP A 94 -13.11 -3.41 -10.75
CA ASP A 94 -12.46 -2.28 -10.07
C ASP A 94 -11.35 -2.77 -9.13
N LEU A 95 -10.34 -1.93 -8.89
CA LEU A 95 -9.33 -2.16 -7.86
C LEU A 95 -9.95 -1.96 -6.47
N VAL A 96 -9.43 -2.70 -5.49
CA VAL A 96 -9.85 -2.60 -4.08
C VAL A 96 -8.66 -2.16 -3.23
N ALA A 97 -8.93 -1.39 -2.17
CA ALA A 97 -7.91 -1.06 -1.18
C ALA A 97 -7.62 -2.30 -0.30
N ASP A 98 -6.59 -3.06 -0.66
CA ASP A 98 -6.12 -4.25 0.07
C ASP A 98 -4.69 -4.63 -0.35
N LYS A 99 -4.23 -5.79 0.11
CA LYS A 99 -3.00 -6.45 -0.27
C LYS A 99 -3.13 -7.12 -1.65
N TYR A 100 -2.06 -7.00 -2.41
CA TYR A 100 -1.87 -7.59 -3.71
C TYR A 100 -0.57 -8.38 -3.72
N ARG A 101 -0.59 -9.50 -4.43
CA ARG A 101 0.59 -10.32 -4.68
C ARG A 101 1.03 -10.11 -6.11
N LEU A 102 2.29 -9.71 -6.29
CA LEU A 102 2.91 -9.60 -7.59
C LEU A 102 3.23 -10.99 -8.11
N ILE A 103 2.77 -11.29 -9.33
CA ILE A 103 3.05 -12.55 -10.00
C ILE A 103 3.72 -12.25 -11.35
N ILE A 104 4.90 -12.80 -11.55
CA ILE A 104 5.67 -12.69 -12.79
C ILE A 104 5.86 -14.08 -13.37
N TYR A 105 5.44 -14.30 -14.62
CA TYR A 105 5.48 -15.60 -15.28
C TYR A 105 5.86 -15.46 -16.76
N ASP A 106 6.33 -16.52 -17.40
CA ASP A 106 6.62 -16.56 -18.84
C ASP A 106 5.45 -17.22 -19.62
N ASP A 107 5.65 -17.55 -20.88
CA ASP A 107 4.63 -18.19 -21.73
C ASP A 107 4.09 -19.53 -21.17
N LYS A 108 4.74 -20.15 -20.17
CA LYS A 108 4.25 -21.36 -19.50
C LYS A 108 3.11 -21.09 -18.52
N GLY A 109 2.85 -19.83 -18.21
CA GLY A 109 1.81 -19.43 -17.27
C GLY A 109 2.27 -19.44 -15.79
N PRO A 110 1.42 -18.96 -14.87
CA PRO A 110 1.76 -18.76 -13.47
C PRO A 110 1.97 -20.06 -12.68
N THR A 111 1.49 -21.20 -13.20
CA THR A 111 1.66 -22.54 -12.61
C THR A 111 2.55 -23.44 -13.47
N GLY A 112 3.23 -22.87 -14.47
CA GLY A 112 4.15 -23.61 -15.34
C GLY A 112 5.33 -24.17 -14.54
N VAL A 113 5.73 -25.41 -14.84
CA VAL A 113 6.88 -26.04 -14.20
C VAL A 113 8.13 -25.76 -15.03
N ALA A 114 9.07 -25.00 -14.48
CA ALA A 114 10.37 -24.75 -15.12
C ALA A 114 11.28 -25.99 -15.10
N LYS A 115 11.97 -26.24 -16.21
CA LYS A 115 13.12 -27.16 -16.24
C LYS A 115 14.39 -26.43 -15.78
N GLY A 116 15.48 -27.17 -15.60
CA GLY A 116 16.75 -26.59 -15.17
C GLY A 116 17.23 -25.50 -16.14
N GLY A 117 17.55 -24.32 -15.60
CA GLY A 117 17.98 -23.15 -16.37
C GLY A 117 16.85 -22.34 -17.03
N GLU A 118 15.60 -22.81 -17.01
CA GLU A 118 14.43 -22.07 -17.48
C GLU A 118 13.89 -21.14 -16.38
N PHE A 119 13.12 -20.12 -16.79
CA PHE A 119 12.46 -19.22 -15.86
C PHE A 119 11.33 -19.90 -15.09
N GLN A 120 11.36 -19.77 -13.76
CA GLN A 120 10.30 -20.14 -12.85
C GLN A 120 9.48 -18.91 -12.46
N ALA A 121 8.15 -19.05 -12.47
CA ALA A 121 7.25 -17.98 -12.06
C ALA A 121 7.55 -17.51 -10.63
N ASN A 122 7.56 -16.20 -10.41
CA ASN A 122 7.74 -15.59 -9.10
C ASN A 122 6.40 -15.07 -8.56
N ASN A 123 6.11 -15.37 -7.30
CA ASN A 123 4.93 -14.88 -6.59
C ASN A 123 5.25 -14.46 -5.14
N MET A 124 6.49 -14.07 -4.86
CA MET A 124 6.98 -13.87 -3.49
C MET A 124 6.75 -12.46 -2.96
N ALA A 125 6.52 -11.48 -3.82
CA ALA A 125 6.34 -10.09 -3.41
C ALA A 125 4.87 -9.72 -3.17
N GLU A 126 4.63 -9.08 -2.03
CA GLU A 126 3.34 -8.50 -1.66
C GLU A 126 3.45 -6.99 -1.52
N PHE A 127 2.39 -6.29 -1.89
CA PHE A 127 2.27 -4.84 -1.73
C PHE A 127 0.82 -4.48 -1.40
N SER A 128 0.62 -3.35 -0.72
CA SER A 128 -0.72 -2.89 -0.35
C SER A 128 -1.09 -1.65 -1.15
N MET A 129 -2.36 -1.54 -1.52
CA MET A 129 -2.88 -0.38 -2.23
C MET A 129 -4.01 0.28 -1.44
N TYR A 130 -4.12 1.60 -1.53
CA TYR A 130 -5.18 2.34 -0.85
C TYR A 130 -5.72 3.50 -1.68
N PHE A 131 -6.96 3.88 -1.43
CA PHE A 131 -7.56 5.10 -1.97
C PHE A 131 -7.27 6.26 -1.03
N PRO A 132 -6.74 7.40 -1.53
CA PRO A 132 -6.57 8.57 -0.70
C PRO A 132 -7.94 9.09 -0.25
N LYS A 133 -8.02 9.54 1.01
CA LYS A 133 -9.18 10.29 1.48
C LYS A 133 -9.20 11.66 0.82
N LYS A 134 -10.40 12.17 0.52
CA LYS A 134 -10.57 13.56 0.08
C LYS A 134 -10.05 14.50 1.17
N TYR A 135 -9.31 15.54 0.78
CA TYR A 135 -8.90 16.59 1.70
C TYR A 135 -10.15 17.30 2.24
N THR A 136 -10.30 17.31 3.56
CA THR A 136 -11.32 18.14 4.24
C THR A 136 -10.63 19.43 4.66
N PRO A 137 -11.08 20.61 4.20
CA PRO A 137 -10.53 21.88 4.63
C PRO A 137 -10.55 22.01 6.16
N LEU A 138 -9.53 22.65 6.73
CA LEU A 138 -9.44 22.84 8.18
C LEU A 138 -10.66 23.61 8.75
N SER A 139 -11.31 24.44 7.95
CA SER A 139 -12.56 25.13 8.31
C SER A 139 -13.76 24.20 8.52
N GLU A 140 -13.71 22.99 7.95
CA GLU A 140 -14.79 21.99 8.02
C GLU A 140 -14.43 20.79 8.91
N TRP A 141 -13.21 20.76 9.46
CA TRP A 141 -12.75 19.67 10.32
C TRP A 141 -13.24 19.90 11.76
N THR A 142 -14.18 19.09 12.22
CA THR A 142 -14.63 19.06 13.62
C THR A 142 -14.12 17.80 14.32
N CYS A 143 -13.39 17.97 15.43
CA CYS A 143 -12.93 16.84 16.24
C CYS A 143 -13.95 16.47 17.32
N ASN A 144 -14.80 15.48 17.05
CA ASN A 144 -15.88 15.08 17.96
C ASN A 144 -15.43 14.36 19.25
N SER A 145 -14.14 14.00 19.37
CA SER A 145 -13.57 13.34 20.56
C SER A 145 -12.28 14.00 21.06
N CYS A 146 -11.93 15.17 20.54
CA CYS A 146 -10.91 15.98 21.19
C CYS A 146 -11.57 16.55 22.44
N ASN A 147 -11.28 15.97 23.61
CA ASN A 147 -11.63 16.58 24.90
C ASN A 147 -11.08 18.01 24.90
N GLY A 148 -11.96 18.96 24.65
CA GLY A 148 -11.64 20.37 24.63
C GLY A 148 -11.32 20.82 26.04
N ALA A 149 -10.03 21.01 26.35
CA ALA A 149 -9.64 22.24 26.99
C ALA A 149 -9.71 23.36 25.93
N SER A 150 -10.90 23.56 25.37
CA SER A 150 -11.22 24.67 24.49
C SER A 150 -11.23 25.93 25.33
N ARG A 151 -10.06 26.53 25.51
CA ARG A 151 -9.97 27.97 25.77
C ARG A 151 -10.33 28.66 24.46
N SER A 152 -11.62 28.72 24.16
CA SER A 152 -12.14 29.82 23.36
C SER A 152 -11.91 31.07 24.22
N SER A 153 -10.78 31.75 24.05
CA SER A 153 -10.64 33.12 24.54
C SER A 153 -11.66 33.96 23.75
N PRO A 154 -12.70 34.51 24.38
CA PRO A 154 -13.36 35.66 23.78
C PRO A 154 -12.35 36.81 23.78
N PRO A 155 -12.35 37.71 22.78
CA PRO A 155 -11.58 38.95 22.89
C PRO A 155 -12.08 39.69 24.14
N LEU A 156 -11.17 39.90 25.10
CA LEU A 156 -11.43 40.64 26.33
C LEU A 156 -11.95 42.03 25.97
N PRO A 157 -13.16 42.46 26.39
CA PRO A 157 -13.42 43.88 26.51
C PRO A 157 -12.56 44.40 27.67
N SER A 158 -11.72 45.38 27.38
CA SER A 158 -10.88 46.10 28.32
C SER A 158 -11.73 46.77 29.41
N SER A 159 -12.10 46.09 30.50
CA SER A 159 -12.54 46.74 31.75
C SER A 159 -12.55 45.78 32.93
N ALA A 160 -11.95 46.24 34.03
CA ALA A 160 -12.13 45.82 35.42
C ALA A 160 -11.50 44.48 35.87
N LEU A 161 -10.26 44.61 36.32
CA LEU A 161 -9.70 43.89 37.47
C LEU A 161 -10.71 43.78 38.62
N LEU A 162 -11.06 42.56 39.06
CA LEU A 162 -11.46 42.32 40.44
C LEU A 162 -10.90 40.97 40.92
N ILE A 163 -10.00 41.09 41.89
CA ILE A 163 -9.32 40.02 42.60
C ILE A 163 -10.26 39.51 43.69
N THR A 164 -10.55 38.21 43.73
CA THR A 164 -11.05 37.55 44.95
C THR A 164 -10.11 36.41 45.31
N LEU A 165 -9.16 36.71 46.20
CA LEU A 165 -8.36 35.72 46.92
C LEU A 165 -9.28 34.90 47.83
N GLY A 166 -9.46 33.62 47.53
CA GLY A 166 -9.98 32.64 48.48
C GLY A 166 -8.86 32.24 49.44
N ALA A 167 -8.95 32.68 50.70
CA ALA A 167 -8.05 32.24 51.75
C ALA A 167 -8.41 30.79 52.16
N LEU A 168 -7.42 29.90 52.03
CA LEU A 168 -7.40 28.58 52.63
C LEU A 168 -7.39 28.66 54.16
N ALA A 169 -8.23 27.86 54.81
CA ALA A 169 -7.98 27.08 56.04
C ALA A 169 -9.33 26.40 56.40
N PHE A 170 -9.51 25.19 56.93
CA PHE A 170 -8.85 24.35 57.94
C PHE A 170 -9.32 22.90 57.63
N ALA A 171 -8.46 21.89 57.53
CA ALA A 171 -7.90 21.04 58.59
C ALA A 171 -8.48 19.62 58.58
N ALA A 172 -7.56 18.68 58.76
CA ALA A 172 -7.71 17.23 58.62
C ALA A 172 -8.41 16.57 59.82
N ALA A 173 -9.08 15.43 59.59
CA ALA A 173 -9.17 14.32 60.53
C ALA A 173 -9.85 13.06 59.91
N GLY A 174 -9.19 11.90 60.01
CA GLY A 174 -9.74 10.53 60.00
C GLY A 174 -10.23 10.00 58.65
N GLY A 175 -9.72 8.92 58.05
CA GLY A 175 -9.28 7.65 58.63
C GLY A 175 -10.46 6.67 58.70
N PHE A 176 -10.58 5.74 57.74
CA PHE A 176 -10.73 4.28 57.94
C PHE A 176 -11.08 3.53 56.63
N ALA A 177 -10.62 2.28 56.59
CA ALA A 177 -10.67 1.32 55.49
C ALA A 177 -12.06 0.71 55.22
N CYS A 178 -12.26 0.14 54.03
CA CYS A 178 -12.22 -1.32 53.75
C CYS A 178 -13.31 -1.74 52.72
N LEU A 179 -12.87 -2.59 51.77
CA LEU A 179 -13.62 -3.50 50.88
C LEU A 179 -14.53 -2.89 49.80
#